data_AF-A0A7S1RTV1-F1
#
_entry.id   AF-A0A7S1RTV1-F1
#
_cell.length_a   1.000
_cell.length_b   1.000
_cell.length_c   1.000
_cell.angle_alpha   90.00
_cell.angle_beta   90.00
_cell.angle_gamma   90.00
#
_symmetry.space_group_name_H-M   'P 1'
#
loop_
_entity.id
_entity.type
_entity.pdbx_description
1 polymer ?
#
loop_
_entity_poly.entity_id
_entity_poly.type
_entity_poly.pdbx_seq_one_letter_code
_entity_poly.pdbx_strand_id
1 'polypeptide(L)'
;MAADPRLKGQTTLQILDAVVGACADAGLMIVLDNHMSDADWCCGDFDENGLWYNTRWSHLQWLQAHVAMARRYSGQPWVVASELRNEVRNSIVGGLWRVATWGGGGPDDWHAAATEAGNAVLHVNRNLLIVVGGLYWGKELTGVYSLPVKLEIPQRVVYAAHCYAWSYPGAPNKYETLKARLGHDWGYIVEPNKPYTAPVFVSEFGTFSDCHHATCAYWWPDLLQYLEVGDFDWAAWHADGTNSRGGHRKFAAPTDYGVLAPDWRSPAGTGELLGALQTVQRATLGPGVRSPACDEQCADTWESGWSSGRIGAAACSTCLRNSHCRQHLTAEEWCTKTWAAQECGWTCCRAGLLGDGVCSAGHCKSRYSDKWDPLWPDGRSDSEACLHCLRDPVCRHGLSEAQWCARPWSSYHCELTCCIQGHYSPDALRPGIFL
;
A
#
# COMPACT_ATOMS: atom_id res chain seq x y z
N MET A 1 21.21 -25.11 3.41
CA MET A 1 22.38 -25.21 4.33
C MET A 1 23.73 -25.17 3.62
N ALA A 2 23.90 -25.71 2.40
CA ALA A 2 25.17 -25.55 1.68
C ALA A 2 25.56 -24.08 1.43
N ALA A 3 24.57 -23.20 1.27
CA ALA A 3 24.77 -21.76 1.06
C ALA A 3 25.16 -20.98 2.34
N ASP A 4 24.80 -21.47 3.53
CA ASP A 4 25.25 -20.90 4.81
C ASP A 4 25.50 -22.01 5.84
N PRO A 5 26.76 -22.50 5.96
CA PRO A 5 27.12 -23.56 6.89
C PRO A 5 26.88 -23.20 8.36
N ARG A 6 26.82 -21.90 8.71
CA ARG A 6 26.65 -21.44 10.11
C ARG A 6 25.26 -21.78 10.65
N LEU A 7 24.27 -21.94 9.78
CA LEU A 7 22.90 -22.29 10.15
C LEU A 7 22.72 -23.79 10.44
N LYS A 8 23.71 -24.63 10.15
CA LYS A 8 23.60 -26.08 10.35
C LYS A 8 23.51 -26.41 11.84
N GLY A 9 22.45 -27.11 12.23
CA GLY A 9 22.21 -27.53 13.61
C GLY A 9 21.60 -26.46 14.51
N GLN A 10 21.31 -25.27 13.98
CA GLN A 10 20.56 -24.24 14.68
C GLN A 10 19.07 -24.60 14.81
N THR A 11 18.43 -24.14 15.88
CA THR A 11 16.97 -24.22 16.03
C THR A 11 16.28 -23.22 15.11
N THR A 12 14.99 -23.41 14.83
CA THR A 12 14.20 -22.47 14.01
C THR A 12 14.26 -21.03 14.53
N LEU A 13 14.26 -20.84 15.86
CA LEU A 13 14.37 -19.51 16.46
C LEU A 13 15.76 -18.88 16.31
N GLN A 14 16.82 -19.68 16.25
CA GLN A 14 18.17 -19.19 15.96
C GLN A 14 18.32 -18.83 14.48
N ILE A 15 17.71 -19.61 13.59
CA ILE A 15 17.65 -19.29 12.17
C ILE A 15 16.87 -17.99 11.95
N LEU A 16 15.74 -17.81 12.66
CA LEU A 16 15.00 -16.55 12.62
C LEU A 16 15.84 -15.36 13.11
N ASP A 17 16.64 -15.52 14.18
CA ASP A 17 17.56 -14.45 14.62
C ASP A 17 18.56 -14.07 13.54
N ALA A 18 19.12 -15.06 12.82
CA ALA A 18 20.05 -14.82 11.75
C ALA A 18 19.39 -14.08 10.57
N VAL A 19 18.14 -14.42 10.23
CA VAL A 19 17.36 -13.71 9.22
C VAL A 19 17.07 -12.27 9.65
N VAL A 20 16.59 -12.07 10.88
CA VAL A 20 16.34 -10.74 11.44
C VAL A 20 17.60 -9.88 11.42
N GLY A 21 18.75 -10.45 11.79
CA GLY A 21 20.05 -9.77 11.72
C GLY A 21 20.43 -9.38 10.29
N ALA A 22 20.29 -10.30 9.33
CA ALA A 22 20.60 -10.02 7.93
C ALA A 22 19.68 -8.94 7.31
N CYS A 23 18.39 -8.96 7.63
CA CYS A 23 17.45 -7.93 7.22
C CYS A 23 17.81 -6.57 7.84
N ALA A 24 18.13 -6.53 9.13
CA ALA A 24 18.58 -5.33 9.82
C ALA A 24 19.86 -4.73 9.21
N ASP A 25 20.86 -5.57 8.91
CA ASP A 25 22.12 -5.15 8.27
C ASP A 25 21.88 -4.59 6.85
N ALA A 26 20.83 -5.08 6.17
CA ALA A 26 20.41 -4.60 4.85
C ALA A 26 19.48 -3.37 4.90
N GLY A 27 19.12 -2.89 6.10
CA GLY A 27 18.18 -1.78 6.26
C GLY A 27 16.73 -2.12 5.91
N LEU A 28 16.35 -3.39 6.07
CA LEU A 28 14.98 -3.87 5.84
C LEU A 28 14.22 -3.91 7.17
N MET A 29 13.10 -3.20 7.22
CA MET A 29 12.16 -3.27 8.33
C MET A 29 11.45 -4.63 8.36
N ILE A 30 11.15 -5.11 9.56
CA ILE A 30 10.60 -6.44 9.81
C ILE A 30 9.30 -6.30 10.59
N VAL A 31 8.24 -6.86 10.03
CA VAL A 31 6.97 -7.13 10.70
C VAL A 31 6.94 -8.60 11.07
N LEU A 32 6.75 -8.91 12.35
CA LEU A 32 6.62 -10.31 12.80
C LEU A 32 5.16 -10.72 12.75
N ASP A 33 4.84 -11.64 11.86
CA ASP A 33 3.49 -12.17 11.69
C ASP A 33 3.29 -13.52 12.39
N ASN A 34 2.25 -13.61 13.22
CA ASN A 34 1.72 -14.88 13.71
C ASN A 34 0.83 -15.51 12.63
N HIS A 35 1.47 -16.16 11.66
CA HIS A 35 0.80 -16.65 10.46
C HIS A 35 -0.14 -17.83 10.71
N MET A 36 0.30 -18.78 11.53
CA MET A 36 -0.43 -19.99 11.90
C MET A 36 -0.04 -20.39 13.33
N SER A 37 -0.93 -21.12 14.02
CA SER A 37 -0.58 -21.73 15.31
C SER A 37 0.20 -23.03 15.10
N ASP A 38 -0.16 -23.79 14.07
CA ASP A 38 0.57 -24.98 13.64
C ASP A 38 1.67 -24.64 12.62
N ALA A 39 2.75 -25.42 12.61
CA ALA A 39 3.81 -25.32 11.60
C ALA A 39 3.37 -25.98 10.28
N ASP A 40 2.42 -25.36 9.58
CA ASP A 40 1.85 -25.86 8.32
C ASP A 40 1.57 -24.72 7.32
N TRP A 41 1.07 -25.09 6.14
CA TRP A 41 0.62 -24.17 5.10
C TRP A 41 -0.77 -23.62 5.41
N CYS A 42 -0.88 -22.30 5.34
CA CYS A 42 -2.14 -21.58 5.42
C CYS A 42 -2.76 -21.49 4.01
N CYS A 43 -4.08 -21.55 3.80
CA CYS A 43 -5.12 -21.43 4.80
C CYS A 43 -6.39 -22.17 4.32
N GLY A 44 -7.09 -22.86 5.23
CA GLY A 44 -8.37 -23.52 4.98
C GLY A 44 -9.38 -23.27 6.09
N ASP A 45 -10.68 -23.38 5.81
CA ASP A 45 -11.73 -23.30 6.85
C ASP A 45 -11.59 -24.43 7.91
N PHE A 46 -10.94 -25.53 7.52
CA PHE A 46 -10.84 -26.78 8.28
C PHE A 46 -9.44 -27.06 8.85
N ASP A 47 -8.50 -26.11 8.74
CA ASP A 47 -7.15 -26.26 9.29
C ASP A 47 -7.08 -26.02 10.81
N GLU A 48 -8.19 -25.62 11.43
CA GLU A 48 -8.30 -25.18 12.82
C GLU A 48 -7.34 -24.03 13.20
N ASN A 49 -6.95 -23.19 12.25
CA ASN A 49 -6.07 -22.04 12.45
C ASN A 49 -6.74 -20.70 12.09
N GLY A 50 -8.04 -20.67 11.83
CA GLY A 50 -8.71 -19.40 11.53
C GLY A 50 -8.90 -18.46 12.74
N LEU A 51 -8.85 -18.99 13.97
CA LEU A 51 -8.83 -18.22 15.20
C LEU A 51 -7.42 -18.25 15.83
N TRP A 52 -7.15 -17.36 16.78
CA TRP A 52 -5.91 -17.30 17.56
C TRP A 52 -5.79 -18.41 18.62
N TYR A 53 -6.70 -19.39 18.60
CA TYR A 53 -6.69 -20.55 19.47
C TYR A 53 -7.35 -21.74 18.76
N ASN A 54 -6.98 -22.94 19.18
CA ASN A 54 -7.61 -24.19 18.78
C ASN A 54 -7.45 -25.26 19.88
N THR A 55 -7.70 -26.53 19.55
CA THR A 55 -7.61 -27.64 20.52
C THR A 55 -6.18 -27.95 20.97
N ARG A 56 -5.18 -27.53 20.19
CA ARG A 56 -3.75 -27.76 20.43
C ARG A 56 -3.07 -26.55 21.09
N TRP A 57 -3.56 -25.36 20.76
CA TRP A 57 -2.98 -24.07 21.17
C TRP A 57 -4.05 -23.19 21.79
N SER A 58 -3.93 -22.92 23.09
CA SER A 58 -4.85 -22.02 23.80
C SER A 58 -4.60 -20.56 23.46
N HIS A 59 -5.61 -19.70 23.65
CA HIS A 59 -5.48 -18.23 23.60
C HIS A 59 -4.27 -17.78 24.45
N LEU A 60 -4.13 -18.28 25.68
CA LEU A 60 -3.01 -17.91 26.54
C LEU A 60 -1.65 -18.25 25.94
N GLN A 61 -1.50 -19.37 25.25
CA GLN A 61 -0.23 -19.73 24.58
C GLN A 61 0.06 -18.81 23.38
N TRP A 62 -0.96 -18.46 22.59
CA TRP A 62 -0.81 -17.46 21.53
C TRP A 62 -0.36 -16.10 22.08
N LEU A 63 -1.01 -15.63 23.16
CA LEU A 63 -0.63 -14.39 23.85
C LEU A 63 0.82 -14.45 24.37
N GLN A 64 1.20 -15.55 25.01
CA GLN A 64 2.56 -15.77 25.51
C GLN A 64 3.59 -15.81 24.38
N ALA A 65 3.23 -16.35 23.20
CA ALA A 65 4.10 -16.37 22.03
C ALA A 65 4.39 -14.94 21.55
N HIS A 66 3.38 -14.08 21.43
CA HIS A 66 3.58 -12.66 21.10
C HIS A 66 4.49 -11.94 22.09
N VAL A 67 4.24 -12.12 23.40
CA VAL A 67 5.09 -11.53 24.45
C VAL A 67 6.53 -12.04 24.38
N ALA A 68 6.73 -13.33 24.09
CA ALA A 68 8.06 -13.92 23.96
C ALA A 68 8.83 -13.33 22.77
N MET A 69 8.18 -13.17 21.62
CA MET A 69 8.79 -12.57 20.42
C MET A 69 9.09 -11.08 20.61
N ALA A 70 8.15 -10.33 21.21
CA ALA A 70 8.35 -8.92 21.54
C ALA A 70 9.53 -8.72 22.51
N ARG A 71 9.68 -9.59 23.51
CA ARG A 71 10.83 -9.58 24.43
C ARG A 71 12.13 -9.90 23.70
N ARG A 72 12.12 -10.95 22.88
CA ARG A 72 13.29 -11.45 22.15
C ARG A 72 13.93 -10.38 21.27
N TYR A 73 13.11 -9.58 20.60
CA TYR A 73 13.58 -8.54 19.68
C TYR A 73 13.46 -7.10 20.23
N SER A 74 13.32 -6.94 21.55
CA SER A 74 13.22 -5.62 22.20
C SER A 74 14.41 -4.69 21.95
N GLY A 75 15.60 -5.26 21.71
CA GLY A 75 16.82 -4.53 21.38
C GLY A 75 17.11 -4.37 19.87
N GLN A 76 16.20 -4.83 18.99
CA GLN A 76 16.39 -4.79 17.55
C GLN A 76 15.46 -3.75 16.90
N PRO A 77 15.93 -2.53 16.58
CA PRO A 77 15.08 -1.46 16.07
C PRO A 77 14.48 -1.72 14.69
N TRP A 78 15.05 -2.63 13.90
CA TRP A 78 14.51 -3.03 12.60
C TRP A 78 13.31 -3.97 12.70
N VAL A 79 13.04 -4.56 13.88
CA VAL A 79 11.75 -5.20 14.16
C VAL A 79 10.79 -4.10 14.59
N VAL A 80 9.93 -3.69 13.66
CA VAL A 80 9.11 -2.47 13.81
C VAL A 80 7.68 -2.78 14.26
N ALA A 81 7.19 -3.98 14.01
CA ALA A 81 5.81 -4.33 14.30
C ALA A 81 5.59 -5.81 14.65
N SER A 82 4.48 -6.09 15.36
CA SER A 82 3.92 -7.42 15.54
C SER A 82 2.53 -7.47 14.91
N GLU A 83 2.36 -8.31 13.90
CA GLU A 83 1.05 -8.68 13.36
C GLU A 83 0.48 -9.83 14.16
N LEU A 84 -0.69 -9.58 14.75
CA LEU A 84 -1.21 -10.39 15.84
C LEU A 84 -1.78 -11.73 15.37
N ARG A 85 -2.40 -11.78 14.18
CA ARG A 85 -2.90 -13.02 13.60
C ARG A 85 -3.17 -12.83 12.13
N ASN A 86 -2.60 -13.71 11.31
CA ASN A 86 -2.91 -13.79 9.90
C ASN A 86 -4.33 -14.30 9.65
N GLU A 87 -5.02 -13.67 8.70
CA GLU A 87 -6.28 -14.13 8.10
C GLU A 87 -7.34 -14.67 9.07
N VAL A 88 -7.67 -13.88 10.11
CA VAL A 88 -8.74 -14.23 11.06
C VAL A 88 -10.03 -14.54 10.30
N ARG A 89 -10.60 -15.71 10.58
CA ARG A 89 -11.73 -16.26 9.82
C ARG A 89 -12.53 -17.23 10.66
N ASN A 90 -13.73 -17.55 10.19
CA ASN A 90 -14.51 -18.65 10.75
C ASN A 90 -13.72 -19.95 10.58
N SER A 91 -13.78 -20.81 11.60
CA SER A 91 -12.98 -22.02 11.60
C SER A 91 -13.61 -23.10 12.47
N ILE A 92 -13.27 -24.35 12.19
CA ILE A 92 -13.59 -25.44 13.12
C ILE A 92 -12.61 -25.42 14.28
N VAL A 93 -13.14 -25.40 15.51
CA VAL A 93 -12.35 -25.64 16.73
C VAL A 93 -13.02 -26.73 17.54
N GLY A 94 -12.32 -27.85 17.73
CA GLY A 94 -12.83 -28.98 18.50
C GLY A 94 -14.08 -29.61 17.89
N GLY A 95 -14.16 -29.64 16.55
CA GLY A 95 -15.31 -30.16 15.81
C GLY A 95 -16.52 -29.21 15.75
N LEU A 96 -16.42 -27.99 16.30
CA LEU A 96 -17.48 -27.00 16.26
C LEU A 96 -17.12 -25.84 15.33
N TRP A 97 -18.07 -25.41 14.51
CA TRP A 97 -17.94 -24.21 13.70
C TRP A 97 -17.97 -22.97 14.60
N ARG A 98 -16.87 -22.20 14.60
CA ARG A 98 -16.73 -20.94 15.33
C ARG A 98 -16.81 -19.78 14.37
N VAL A 99 -17.49 -18.73 14.78
CA VAL A 99 -17.65 -17.51 14.00
C VAL A 99 -16.78 -16.44 14.62
N ALA A 100 -15.75 -15.98 13.89
CA ALA A 100 -14.95 -14.85 14.33
C ALA A 100 -15.80 -13.58 14.29
N THR A 101 -15.72 -12.76 15.32
CA THR A 101 -16.53 -11.54 15.44
C THR A 101 -15.66 -10.32 15.77
N TRP A 102 -16.23 -9.13 15.57
CA TRP A 102 -15.63 -7.86 15.96
C TRP A 102 -16.61 -7.13 16.88
N GLY A 103 -16.34 -7.13 18.18
CA GLY A 103 -17.25 -6.57 19.20
C GLY A 103 -18.44 -7.48 19.56
N GLY A 104 -18.35 -8.78 19.27
CA GLY A 104 -19.38 -9.76 19.62
C GLY A 104 -19.30 -10.24 21.08
N GLY A 105 -18.20 -9.97 21.78
CA GLY A 105 -17.89 -10.51 23.09
C GLY A 105 -17.56 -12.00 23.09
N GLY A 106 -17.20 -12.51 24.26
CA GLY A 106 -16.84 -13.92 24.43
C GLY A 106 -15.50 -14.30 23.78
N PRO A 107 -15.24 -15.61 23.64
CA PRO A 107 -13.93 -16.12 23.22
C PRO A 107 -13.63 -15.96 21.72
N ASP A 108 -14.61 -15.62 20.89
CA ASP A 108 -14.45 -15.47 19.42
C ASP A 108 -14.43 -13.99 18.98
N ASP A 109 -14.31 -13.05 19.91
CA ASP A 109 -14.21 -11.62 19.63
C ASP A 109 -12.77 -11.20 19.34
N TRP A 110 -12.49 -10.99 18.06
CA TRP A 110 -11.16 -10.60 17.59
C TRP A 110 -10.77 -9.20 18.06
N HIS A 111 -11.72 -8.26 18.14
CA HIS A 111 -11.42 -6.90 18.62
C HIS A 111 -10.89 -6.94 20.06
N ALA A 112 -11.54 -7.72 20.92
CA ALA A 112 -11.13 -7.88 22.31
C ALA A 112 -9.77 -8.58 22.42
N ALA A 113 -9.56 -9.69 21.70
CA ALA A 113 -8.30 -10.44 21.74
C ALA A 113 -7.12 -9.65 21.15
N ALA A 114 -7.32 -8.92 20.06
CA ALA A 114 -6.31 -8.05 19.47
C ALA A 114 -5.93 -6.90 20.42
N THR A 115 -6.91 -6.32 21.12
CA THR A 115 -6.66 -5.28 22.13
C THR A 115 -5.85 -5.83 23.30
N GLU A 116 -6.21 -7.00 23.82
CA GLU A 116 -5.48 -7.69 24.90
C GLU A 116 -4.03 -7.99 24.50
N ALA A 117 -3.83 -8.63 23.34
CA ALA A 117 -2.50 -8.99 22.87
C ALA A 117 -1.65 -7.79 22.52
N GLY A 118 -2.22 -6.76 21.89
CA GLY A 118 -1.53 -5.49 21.62
C GLY A 118 -1.00 -4.85 22.91
N ASN A 119 -1.84 -4.76 23.95
CA ASN A 119 -1.41 -4.21 25.25
C ASN A 119 -0.32 -5.06 25.91
N ALA A 120 -0.44 -6.39 25.86
CA ALA A 120 0.57 -7.29 26.41
C ALA A 120 1.93 -7.18 25.70
N VAL A 121 1.92 -7.07 24.37
CA VAL A 121 3.13 -6.82 23.56
C VAL A 121 3.76 -5.49 23.95
N LEU A 122 2.96 -4.41 23.98
CA LEU A 122 3.44 -3.07 24.27
C LEU A 122 3.93 -2.89 25.71
N HIS A 123 3.43 -3.67 26.65
CA HIS A 123 3.95 -3.70 28.02
C HIS A 123 5.42 -4.13 28.07
N VAL A 124 5.84 -5.03 27.17
CA VAL A 124 7.21 -5.56 27.11
C VAL A 124 8.08 -4.82 26.10
N ASN A 125 7.50 -4.36 24.99
CA ASN A 125 8.19 -3.55 23.99
C ASN A 125 7.30 -2.39 23.52
N ARG A 126 7.48 -1.23 24.15
CA ARG A 126 6.69 -0.01 23.90
C ARG A 126 6.94 0.63 22.52
N ASN A 127 7.94 0.17 21.78
CA ASN A 127 8.35 0.77 20.52
C ASN A 127 7.69 0.14 19.30
N LEU A 128 7.12 -1.07 19.43
CA LEU A 128 6.48 -1.77 18.33
C LEU A 128 5.17 -1.10 17.90
N LEU A 129 4.87 -1.21 16.61
CA LEU A 129 3.51 -1.09 16.10
C LEU A 129 2.79 -2.44 16.27
N ILE A 130 1.48 -2.37 16.50
CA ILE A 130 0.59 -3.52 16.61
C ILE A 130 -0.26 -3.55 15.36
N VAL A 131 -0.01 -4.54 14.52
CA VAL A 131 -0.71 -4.75 13.26
C VAL A 131 -1.90 -5.68 13.52
N VAL A 132 -3.11 -5.18 13.22
CA VAL A 132 -4.37 -5.89 13.47
C VAL A 132 -5.08 -6.15 12.14
N GLY A 133 -5.12 -7.41 11.73
CA GLY A 133 -5.80 -7.85 10.52
C GLY A 133 -7.33 -7.81 10.63
N GLY A 134 -8.00 -7.75 9.47
CA GLY A 134 -9.46 -7.86 9.37
C GLY A 134 -10.02 -9.25 9.62
N LEU A 135 -11.35 -9.32 9.69
CA LEU A 135 -12.10 -10.58 9.64
C LEU A 135 -12.17 -11.12 8.20
N TYR A 136 -12.69 -12.34 8.08
CA TYR A 136 -12.92 -13.02 6.81
C TYR A 136 -11.67 -13.06 5.95
N TRP A 137 -10.60 -13.66 6.49
CA TRP A 137 -9.31 -13.80 5.80
C TRP A 137 -8.62 -12.44 5.60
N GLY A 138 -8.68 -11.57 6.61
CA GLY A 138 -8.04 -10.25 6.56
C GLY A 138 -8.69 -9.24 5.62
N LYS A 139 -9.79 -9.61 4.92
CA LYS A 139 -10.38 -8.76 3.88
C LYS A 139 -11.24 -7.62 4.44
N GLU A 140 -11.81 -7.79 5.63
CA GLU A 140 -12.87 -6.91 6.12
C GLU A 140 -12.53 -6.29 7.48
N LEU A 141 -12.49 -4.96 7.52
CA LEU A 141 -12.27 -4.12 8.70
C LEU A 141 -13.45 -3.18 8.94
N THR A 142 -14.66 -3.53 8.51
CA THR A 142 -15.88 -2.72 8.66
C THR A 142 -16.20 -2.41 10.13
N GLY A 143 -15.87 -3.33 11.04
CA GLY A 143 -16.03 -3.15 12.50
C GLY A 143 -15.21 -2.00 13.10
N VAL A 144 -14.12 -1.59 12.44
CA VAL A 144 -13.27 -0.47 12.88
C VAL A 144 -14.04 0.86 12.89
N TYR A 145 -15.02 1.03 11.99
CA TYR A 145 -15.80 2.25 11.86
C TYR A 145 -16.51 2.64 13.17
N SER A 146 -17.11 1.66 13.84
CA SER A 146 -17.86 1.84 15.08
C SER A 146 -17.05 1.49 16.32
N LEU A 147 -16.12 0.55 16.21
CA LEU A 147 -15.36 0.01 17.33
C LEU A 147 -13.88 -0.15 16.96
N PRO A 148 -13.12 0.96 16.84
CA PRO A 148 -11.68 0.88 16.60
C PRO A 148 -10.96 0.23 17.78
N VAL A 149 -9.87 -0.48 17.52
CA VAL A 149 -8.96 -0.97 18.56
C VAL A 149 -8.33 0.21 19.28
N LYS A 150 -8.39 0.20 20.62
CA LYS A 150 -7.80 1.22 21.48
C LYS A 150 -6.83 0.58 22.45
N LEU A 151 -5.54 0.84 22.23
CA LEU A 151 -4.46 0.35 23.08
C LEU A 151 -4.16 1.35 24.21
N GLU A 152 -3.57 0.86 25.29
CA GLU A 152 -3.15 1.68 26.44
C GLU A 152 -2.06 2.69 26.06
N ILE A 153 -1.17 2.29 25.15
CA ILE A 153 -0.19 3.20 24.55
C ILE A 153 -0.78 3.69 23.22
N PRO A 154 -1.11 4.98 23.10
CA PRO A 154 -1.75 5.53 21.91
C PRO A 154 -0.79 5.53 20.72
N GLN A 155 -1.36 5.67 19.51
CA GLN A 155 -0.61 5.79 18.25
C GLN A 155 0.30 4.59 17.95
N ARG A 156 -0.12 3.39 18.36
CA ARG A 156 0.58 2.13 18.08
C ARG A 156 -0.19 1.16 17.19
N VAL A 157 -1.44 1.42 16.84
CA VAL A 157 -2.24 0.54 15.99
C VAL A 157 -1.98 0.84 14.51
N VAL A 158 -1.81 -0.22 13.73
CA VAL A 158 -1.88 -0.23 12.26
C VAL A 158 -2.89 -1.32 11.89
N TYR A 159 -3.77 -1.07 10.92
CA TYR A 159 -4.69 -2.10 10.45
C TYR A 159 -4.13 -2.82 9.22
N ALA A 160 -4.28 -4.15 9.19
CA ALA A 160 -3.82 -4.98 8.09
C ALA A 160 -4.98 -5.42 7.20
N ALA A 161 -4.85 -5.22 5.88
CA ALA A 161 -5.84 -5.62 4.88
C ALA A 161 -5.24 -6.61 3.87
N HIS A 162 -6.02 -7.64 3.54
CA HIS A 162 -5.66 -8.66 2.55
C HIS A 162 -6.47 -8.48 1.26
N CYS A 163 -5.78 -8.44 0.11
CA CYS A 163 -6.38 -8.06 -1.17
C CYS A 163 -6.07 -9.06 -2.29
N TYR A 164 -7.01 -9.95 -2.56
CA TYR A 164 -6.93 -10.90 -3.66
C TYR A 164 -8.15 -10.86 -4.58
N ALA A 165 -7.94 -11.14 -5.87
CA ALA A 165 -8.98 -11.04 -6.90
C ALA A 165 -10.24 -11.86 -6.59
N TRP A 166 -10.07 -13.06 -6.00
CA TRP A 166 -11.20 -13.95 -5.65
C TRP A 166 -12.06 -13.43 -4.49
N SER A 167 -11.53 -12.52 -3.67
CA SER A 167 -12.29 -11.89 -2.59
C SER A 167 -13.30 -10.86 -3.11
N TYR A 168 -13.14 -10.39 -4.34
CA TYR A 168 -13.95 -9.33 -4.96
C TYR A 168 -14.57 -9.76 -6.29
N PRO A 169 -15.43 -10.81 -6.29
CA PRO A 169 -16.03 -11.31 -7.53
C PRO A 169 -16.91 -10.23 -8.20
N GLY A 170 -16.81 -10.14 -9.52
CA GLY A 170 -17.57 -9.16 -10.32
C GLY A 170 -17.03 -7.72 -10.28
N ALA A 171 -15.97 -7.44 -9.51
CA ALA A 171 -15.20 -6.20 -9.60
C ALA A 171 -14.15 -6.12 -10.73
N PRO A 172 -13.58 -7.22 -11.30
CA PRO A 172 -12.53 -7.06 -12.30
C PRO A 172 -13.09 -6.33 -13.53
N ASN A 173 -12.35 -5.31 -14.01
CA ASN A 173 -12.66 -4.39 -15.13
C ASN A 173 -13.32 -3.05 -14.79
N LYS A 174 -13.56 -2.71 -13.53
CA LYS A 174 -14.12 -1.41 -13.16
C LYS A 174 -13.47 -0.88 -11.89
N TYR A 175 -12.44 -0.06 -12.06
CA TYR A 175 -11.73 0.61 -10.96
C TYR A 175 -12.70 1.22 -9.93
N GLU A 176 -13.74 1.95 -10.35
CA GLU A 176 -14.70 2.55 -9.42
C GLU A 176 -15.48 1.52 -8.58
N THR A 177 -15.85 0.37 -9.17
CA THR A 177 -16.50 -0.72 -8.43
C THR A 177 -15.54 -1.30 -7.40
N LEU A 178 -14.27 -1.48 -7.77
CA LEU A 178 -13.27 -1.99 -6.86
C LEU A 178 -12.99 -0.99 -5.73
N LYS A 179 -12.71 0.26 -6.08
CA LYS A 179 -12.47 1.38 -5.17
C LYS A 179 -13.59 1.51 -4.14
N ALA A 180 -14.85 1.40 -4.56
CA ALA A 180 -16.00 1.44 -3.65
C ALA A 180 -16.01 0.27 -2.66
N ARG A 181 -15.64 -0.93 -3.10
CA ARG A 181 -15.56 -2.12 -2.23
C ARG A 181 -14.39 -2.04 -1.25
N LEU A 182 -13.17 -1.78 -1.74
CA LEU A 182 -12.01 -1.61 -0.87
C LEU A 182 -12.21 -0.45 0.11
N GLY A 183 -12.77 0.66 -0.38
CA GLY A 183 -13.11 1.82 0.45
C GLY A 183 -14.13 1.50 1.55
N HIS A 184 -15.12 0.65 1.28
CA HIS A 184 -16.06 0.16 2.29
C HIS A 184 -15.40 -0.82 3.27
N ASP A 185 -14.62 -1.78 2.75
CA ASP A 185 -14.13 -2.89 3.55
C ASP A 185 -13.00 -2.47 4.50
N TRP A 186 -12.13 -1.53 4.09
CA TRP A 186 -10.99 -1.08 4.91
C TRP A 186 -10.43 0.29 4.54
N GLY A 187 -10.55 0.75 3.29
CA GLY A 187 -9.87 1.95 2.82
C GLY A 187 -10.34 3.26 3.45
N TYR A 188 -11.56 3.31 3.99
CA TYR A 188 -12.04 4.48 4.73
C TYR A 188 -11.22 4.79 6.00
N ILE A 189 -10.44 3.82 6.52
CA ILE A 189 -9.70 3.95 7.79
C ILE A 189 -8.63 5.05 7.72
N VAL A 190 -8.07 5.32 6.54
CA VAL A 190 -7.06 6.39 6.38
C VAL A 190 -7.68 7.79 6.27
N GLU A 191 -9.01 7.92 6.26
CA GLU A 191 -9.67 9.21 6.24
C GLU A 191 -9.26 10.03 7.48
N PRO A 192 -8.71 11.25 7.31
CA PRO A 192 -8.15 12.00 8.42
C PRO A 192 -9.21 12.53 9.40
N ASN A 193 -8.81 12.74 10.65
CA ASN A 193 -9.61 13.37 11.71
C ASN A 193 -10.90 12.63 12.08
N LYS A 194 -10.91 11.30 11.96
CA LYS A 194 -12.00 10.42 12.40
C LYS A 194 -11.59 9.65 13.65
N PRO A 195 -12.55 9.18 14.47
CA PRO A 195 -12.25 8.33 15.62
C PRO A 195 -11.54 7.01 15.26
N TYR A 196 -11.70 6.55 14.02
CA TYR A 196 -11.10 5.34 13.48
C TYR A 196 -9.80 5.58 12.70
N THR A 197 -9.36 6.84 12.53
CA THR A 197 -8.19 7.16 11.70
C THR A 197 -6.94 6.45 12.19
N ALA A 198 -6.36 5.62 11.33
CA ALA A 198 -5.10 4.92 11.58
C ALA A 198 -4.41 4.58 10.25
N PRO A 199 -3.10 4.28 10.25
CA PRO A 199 -2.44 3.73 9.08
C PRO A 199 -3.05 2.38 8.69
N VAL A 200 -3.12 2.14 7.38
CA VAL A 200 -3.47 0.83 6.82
C VAL A 200 -2.24 0.28 6.09
N PHE A 201 -1.88 -0.95 6.44
CA PHE A 201 -0.84 -1.75 5.81
C PHE A 201 -1.51 -2.88 5.02
N VAL A 202 -1.37 -2.89 3.69
CA VAL A 202 -1.85 -4.01 2.88
C VAL A 202 -0.82 -5.13 2.98
N SER A 203 -0.91 -5.92 4.05
CA SER A 203 0.08 -6.93 4.45
C SER A 203 0.13 -8.12 3.50
N GLU A 204 -0.96 -8.37 2.75
CA GLU A 204 -0.98 -9.35 1.69
C GLU A 204 -1.81 -8.93 0.48
N PHE A 205 -1.20 -9.04 -0.69
CA PHE A 205 -1.86 -9.00 -1.98
C PHE A 205 -0.94 -9.64 -3.02
N GLY A 206 -1.51 -10.19 -4.09
CA GLY A 206 -0.70 -10.84 -5.10
C GLY A 206 -1.49 -11.30 -6.32
N THR A 207 -0.74 -11.74 -7.32
CA THR A 207 -1.25 -12.35 -8.55
C THR A 207 -0.18 -13.28 -9.13
N PHE A 208 -0.54 -14.06 -10.15
CA PHE A 208 0.41 -14.92 -10.86
C PHE A 208 1.57 -14.12 -11.46
N SER A 209 2.78 -14.66 -11.36
CA SER A 209 4.04 -14.02 -11.75
C SER A 209 4.16 -13.68 -13.24
N ASP A 210 3.42 -14.40 -14.09
CA ASP A 210 3.40 -14.23 -15.54
C ASP A 210 2.24 -13.36 -16.04
N CYS A 211 1.32 -12.97 -15.14
CA CYS A 211 0.11 -12.21 -15.40
C CYS A 211 -0.71 -12.64 -16.63
N HIS A 212 -0.55 -13.88 -17.11
CA HIS A 212 -1.20 -14.36 -18.34
C HIS A 212 -2.67 -14.76 -18.10
N HIS A 213 -3.04 -14.98 -16.85
CA HIS A 213 -4.43 -15.22 -16.46
C HIS A 213 -5.30 -13.97 -16.64
N ALA A 214 -6.48 -14.14 -17.25
CA ALA A 214 -7.42 -13.04 -17.50
C ALA A 214 -7.81 -12.28 -16.22
N THR A 215 -7.82 -12.94 -15.06
CA THR A 215 -8.06 -12.28 -13.77
C THR A 215 -6.95 -11.27 -13.43
N CYS A 216 -5.69 -11.59 -13.71
CA CYS A 216 -4.56 -10.66 -13.49
C CYS A 216 -4.71 -9.40 -14.35
N ALA A 217 -5.01 -9.57 -15.65
CA ALA A 217 -5.10 -8.46 -16.61
C ALA A 217 -6.10 -7.36 -16.22
N TYR A 218 -7.09 -7.68 -15.39
CA TYR A 218 -8.20 -6.78 -15.05
C TYR A 218 -8.20 -6.33 -13.59
N TRP A 219 -7.87 -7.23 -12.65
CA TRP A 219 -7.82 -6.92 -11.22
C TRP A 219 -6.55 -6.17 -10.84
N TRP A 220 -5.41 -6.65 -11.33
CA TRP A 220 -4.10 -6.22 -10.86
C TRP A 220 -3.83 -4.73 -11.14
N PRO A 221 -4.11 -4.18 -12.33
CA PRO A 221 -3.93 -2.76 -12.58
C PRO A 221 -4.82 -1.86 -11.72
N ASP A 222 -6.04 -2.32 -11.38
CA ASP A 222 -7.01 -1.56 -10.58
C ASP A 222 -6.63 -1.55 -9.10
N LEU A 223 -6.19 -2.69 -8.57
CA LEU A 223 -5.69 -2.77 -7.20
C LEU A 223 -4.45 -1.88 -7.03
N LEU A 224 -3.46 -2.00 -7.93
CA LEU A 224 -2.26 -1.17 -7.85
C LEU A 224 -2.60 0.33 -7.99
N GLN A 225 -3.55 0.71 -8.85
CA GLN A 225 -4.04 2.10 -8.89
C GLN A 225 -4.63 2.53 -7.54
N TYR A 226 -5.38 1.66 -6.88
CA TYR A 226 -5.96 1.96 -5.57
C TYR A 226 -4.87 2.17 -4.50
N LEU A 227 -3.86 1.29 -4.47
CA LEU A 227 -2.70 1.40 -3.57
C LEU A 227 -1.94 2.71 -3.79
N GLU A 228 -1.72 3.06 -5.07
CA GLU A 228 -1.00 4.27 -5.47
C GLU A 228 -1.76 5.55 -5.10
N VAL A 229 -3.07 5.61 -5.38
CA VAL A 229 -3.90 6.79 -5.10
C VAL A 229 -4.06 7.02 -3.60
N GLY A 230 -4.22 5.95 -2.83
CA GLY A 230 -4.39 6.04 -1.38
C GLY A 230 -3.08 6.12 -0.58
N ASP A 231 -1.93 6.02 -1.26
CA ASP A 231 -0.60 5.97 -0.64
C ASP A 231 -0.48 4.93 0.48
N PHE A 232 -1.01 3.73 0.24
CA PHE A 232 -1.02 2.67 1.23
C PHE A 232 0.34 1.97 1.30
N ASP A 233 0.88 1.78 2.51
CA ASP A 233 2.01 0.88 2.73
C ASP A 233 1.59 -0.57 2.45
N TRP A 234 2.50 -1.41 1.96
CA TRP A 234 2.14 -2.75 1.52
C TRP A 234 3.28 -3.79 1.61
N ALA A 235 2.90 -5.07 1.66
CA ALA A 235 3.79 -6.22 1.46
C ALA A 235 3.15 -7.19 0.46
N ALA A 236 3.87 -7.48 -0.63
CA ALA A 236 3.37 -8.35 -1.67
C ALA A 236 3.56 -9.81 -1.28
N TRP A 237 2.51 -10.61 -1.43
CA TRP A 237 2.56 -12.05 -1.28
C TRP A 237 2.89 -12.69 -2.63
N HIS A 238 4.07 -13.30 -2.81
CA HIS A 238 5.18 -13.40 -1.84
C HIS A 238 6.53 -13.35 -2.56
N ALA A 239 7.61 -13.17 -1.80
CA ALA A 239 8.95 -13.08 -2.39
C ALA A 239 9.44 -14.43 -2.95
N ASP A 240 8.99 -15.55 -2.41
CA ASP A 240 9.62 -16.86 -2.62
C ASP A 240 9.53 -17.33 -4.07
N GLY A 241 10.62 -17.89 -4.62
CA GLY A 241 10.60 -18.53 -5.93
C GLY A 241 10.28 -20.02 -5.92
N THR A 242 10.20 -20.61 -4.73
CA THR A 242 9.82 -22.02 -4.57
C THR A 242 8.90 -22.24 -3.38
N ASN A 243 8.14 -23.33 -3.44
CA ASN A 243 7.18 -23.70 -2.41
C ASN A 243 7.86 -24.22 -1.14
N SER A 244 7.31 -23.84 0.03
CA SER A 244 7.56 -24.49 1.30
C SER A 244 6.84 -25.85 1.39
N ARG A 245 7.02 -26.57 2.52
CA ARG A 245 6.24 -27.77 2.84
C ARG A 245 4.90 -27.37 3.45
N GLY A 246 3.86 -28.14 3.19
CA GLY A 246 2.55 -28.01 3.85
C GLY A 246 1.40 -28.21 2.86
N GLY A 247 0.26 -28.72 3.35
CA GLY A 247 -0.90 -29.06 2.53
C GLY A 247 -0.54 -29.89 1.29
N HIS A 248 -0.89 -29.38 0.10
CA HIS A 248 -0.65 -30.04 -1.20
C HIS A 248 0.69 -29.64 -1.84
N ARG A 249 1.49 -28.77 -1.19
CA ARG A 249 2.70 -28.17 -1.77
C ARG A 249 3.87 -29.16 -1.73
N LYS A 250 4.65 -29.17 -2.82
CA LYS A 250 5.91 -29.91 -2.90
C LYS A 250 7.07 -28.96 -2.58
N PHE A 251 7.83 -29.29 -1.54
CA PHE A 251 9.01 -28.52 -1.15
C PHE A 251 9.97 -28.28 -2.32
N ALA A 252 10.42 -27.03 -2.45
CA ALA A 252 11.34 -26.57 -3.48
C ALA A 252 10.82 -26.68 -4.92
N ALA A 253 9.56 -27.06 -5.15
CA ALA A 253 8.96 -26.93 -6.47
C ALA A 253 8.77 -25.43 -6.80
N PRO A 254 8.92 -25.02 -8.07
CA PRO A 254 8.61 -23.65 -8.49
C PRO A 254 7.21 -23.20 -8.03
N THR A 255 7.09 -21.94 -7.65
CA THR A 255 5.80 -21.27 -7.50
C THR A 255 5.55 -20.35 -8.69
N ASP A 256 4.28 -20.14 -9.01
CA ASP A 256 3.78 -19.24 -10.04
C ASP A 256 3.19 -17.94 -9.45
N TYR A 257 3.31 -17.71 -8.13
CA TYR A 257 2.86 -16.49 -7.42
C TYR A 257 4.00 -15.63 -6.87
N GLY A 258 5.23 -16.14 -6.95
CA GLY A 258 6.41 -15.52 -6.36
C GLY A 258 6.96 -14.34 -7.18
N VAL A 259 7.59 -13.38 -6.50
CA VAL A 259 8.35 -12.30 -7.14
C VAL A 259 9.69 -12.82 -7.69
N LEU A 260 10.33 -13.78 -7.01
CA LEU A 260 11.59 -14.39 -7.43
C LEU A 260 11.39 -15.66 -8.25
N ALA A 261 12.32 -15.93 -9.16
CA ALA A 261 12.42 -17.21 -9.84
C ALA A 261 12.93 -18.31 -8.89
N PRO A 262 12.81 -19.60 -9.26
CA PRO A 262 13.30 -20.71 -8.44
C PRO A 262 14.80 -20.70 -8.10
N ASP A 263 15.59 -19.86 -8.77
CA ASP A 263 17.01 -19.64 -8.48
C ASP A 263 17.26 -18.68 -7.30
N TRP A 264 16.20 -18.05 -6.76
CA TRP A 264 16.22 -17.05 -5.68
C TRP A 264 17.11 -15.83 -5.97
N ARG A 265 17.36 -15.54 -7.25
CA ARG A 265 18.23 -14.44 -7.70
C ARG A 265 17.57 -13.58 -8.76
N SER A 266 16.89 -14.22 -9.70
CA SER A 266 16.27 -13.56 -10.84
C SER A 266 14.79 -13.26 -10.52
N PRO A 267 14.18 -12.24 -11.14
CA PRO A 267 12.74 -12.07 -11.11
C PRO A 267 12.02 -13.29 -11.71
N ALA A 268 10.84 -13.63 -11.20
CA ALA A 268 10.00 -14.67 -11.76
C ALA A 268 9.50 -14.29 -13.18
N GLY A 269 9.36 -15.29 -14.06
CA GLY A 269 8.88 -15.10 -15.42
C GLY A 269 9.71 -14.09 -16.21
N THR A 270 9.04 -13.09 -16.81
CA THR A 270 9.66 -11.95 -17.50
C THR A 270 9.91 -10.75 -16.58
N GLY A 271 9.69 -10.90 -15.26
CA GLY A 271 9.83 -9.82 -14.28
C GLY A 271 8.62 -8.87 -14.20
N GLU A 272 7.49 -9.25 -14.79
CA GLU A 272 6.28 -8.41 -14.85
C GLU A 272 5.74 -8.05 -13.47
N LEU A 273 5.65 -9.02 -12.56
CA LEU A 273 5.17 -8.79 -11.20
C LEU A 273 6.08 -7.81 -10.44
N LEU A 274 7.39 -8.03 -10.48
CA LEU A 274 8.35 -7.13 -9.83
C LEU A 274 8.27 -5.71 -10.41
N GLY A 275 8.25 -5.59 -11.73
CA GLY A 275 8.14 -4.31 -12.41
C GLY A 275 6.85 -3.56 -12.05
N ALA A 276 5.72 -4.27 -11.93
CA ALA A 276 4.46 -3.67 -11.52
C ALA A 276 4.47 -3.21 -10.05
N LEU A 277 5.04 -4.01 -9.13
CA LEU A 277 5.17 -3.63 -7.71
C LEU A 277 6.06 -2.40 -7.51
N GLN A 278 7.15 -2.28 -8.29
CA GLN A 278 8.03 -1.11 -8.23
C GLN A 278 7.31 0.21 -8.56
N THR A 279 6.22 0.17 -9.34
CA THR A 279 5.43 1.37 -9.70
C THR A 279 4.71 1.99 -8.50
N VAL A 280 4.43 1.20 -7.46
CA VAL A 280 3.73 1.63 -6.25
C VAL A 280 4.62 1.58 -5.01
N GLN A 281 5.94 1.40 -5.18
CA GLN A 281 6.89 1.28 -4.08
C GLN A 281 7.21 2.62 -3.42
N ARG A 282 7.11 3.73 -4.16
CA ARG A 282 7.47 5.05 -3.65
C ARG A 282 6.30 5.63 -2.86
N ALA A 283 6.52 5.90 -1.59
CA ALA A 283 5.61 6.70 -0.78
C ALA A 283 5.46 8.10 -1.39
N THR A 284 4.23 8.61 -1.40
CA THR A 284 3.84 9.89 -1.99
C THR A 284 3.42 10.92 -0.93
N LEU A 285 3.11 10.46 0.28
CA LEU A 285 2.79 11.23 1.47
C LEU A 285 3.64 10.73 2.67
N GLY A 286 3.61 11.49 3.77
CA GLY A 286 4.26 11.11 5.03
C GLY A 286 5.66 11.74 5.27
N PRO A 287 6.25 11.45 6.45
CA PRO A 287 7.51 12.07 6.86
C PRO A 287 8.67 11.75 5.92
N GLY A 288 9.42 12.77 5.50
CA GLY A 288 10.58 12.60 4.62
C GLY A 288 10.23 12.47 3.12
N VAL A 289 8.96 12.31 2.78
CA VAL A 289 8.49 12.36 1.39
C VAL A 289 8.26 13.82 0.98
N ARG A 290 9.00 14.27 -0.03
CA ARG A 290 8.67 15.53 -0.71
C ARG A 290 7.42 15.26 -1.53
N SER A 291 6.25 15.70 -1.05
CA SER A 291 4.98 15.60 -1.78
C SER A 291 5.20 16.02 -3.24
N PRO A 292 5.05 15.09 -4.20
CA PRO A 292 4.97 15.44 -5.61
C PRO A 292 3.69 16.22 -5.77
N ALA A 293 3.84 17.53 -5.88
CA ALA A 293 2.74 18.43 -6.09
C ALA A 293 2.15 18.11 -7.49
N CYS A 294 1.03 17.38 -7.58
CA CYS A 294 -0.07 17.50 -8.58
C CYS A 294 -1.08 16.36 -8.42
N ASP A 295 -2.37 16.69 -8.42
CA ASP A 295 -3.47 15.75 -8.67
C ASP A 295 -3.50 15.24 -10.13
N GLU A 296 -3.97 14.00 -10.31
CA GLU A 296 -3.95 13.16 -11.53
C GLU A 296 -4.67 13.74 -12.77
N GLN A 297 -5.38 14.86 -12.65
CA GLN A 297 -6.19 15.42 -13.75
C GLN A 297 -5.42 16.28 -14.74
N CYS A 298 -4.16 16.66 -14.45
CA CYS A 298 -3.48 17.71 -15.23
C CYS A 298 -2.22 17.29 -15.99
N ALA A 299 -1.77 16.04 -15.96
CA ALA A 299 -0.37 15.77 -16.29
C ALA A 299 -0.09 14.81 -17.47
N ASP A 300 -1.02 13.92 -17.85
CA ASP A 300 -0.82 12.97 -18.95
C ASP A 300 -1.92 13.11 -20.02
N THR A 301 -1.55 13.08 -21.30
CA THR A 301 -2.44 13.34 -22.45
C THR A 301 -3.08 12.07 -23.03
N TRP A 302 -4.19 12.26 -23.74
CA TRP A 302 -5.09 11.22 -24.25
C TRP A 302 -4.58 10.54 -25.54
N GLU A 303 -4.76 9.21 -25.67
CA GLU A 303 -4.70 8.52 -26.96
C GLU A 303 -6.02 7.77 -27.26
N SER A 304 -6.57 7.98 -28.45
CA SER A 304 -7.89 7.49 -28.89
C SER A 304 -7.97 5.98 -29.14
N GLY A 305 -6.84 5.27 -29.17
CA GLY A 305 -6.75 3.86 -29.55
C GLY A 305 -6.83 2.85 -28.40
N TRP A 306 -6.93 3.30 -27.15
CA TRP A 306 -6.75 2.43 -25.98
C TRP A 306 -8.08 1.80 -25.55
N SER A 307 -8.19 0.49 -25.77
CA SER A 307 -9.41 -0.32 -25.75
C SER A 307 -10.07 -0.58 -24.38
N SER A 308 -9.75 0.21 -23.35
CA SER A 308 -10.25 0.01 -21.97
C SER A 308 -11.07 1.18 -21.39
N GLY A 309 -11.25 2.27 -22.12
CA GLY A 309 -12.06 3.43 -21.67
C GLY A 309 -11.43 4.28 -20.55
N ARG A 310 -10.12 4.12 -20.27
CA ARG A 310 -9.36 4.93 -19.30
C ARG A 310 -8.69 6.13 -19.99
N ILE A 311 -8.49 7.24 -19.27
CA ILE A 311 -7.94 8.50 -19.81
C ILE A 311 -6.79 9.04 -18.95
N GLY A 312 -5.82 9.71 -19.59
CA GLY A 312 -4.71 10.42 -18.92
C GLY A 312 -3.86 9.53 -18.02
N ALA A 313 -3.62 9.98 -16.78
CA ALA A 313 -2.76 9.29 -15.82
C ALA A 313 -3.24 7.86 -15.52
N ALA A 314 -4.55 7.61 -15.49
CA ALA A 314 -5.09 6.26 -15.28
C ALA A 314 -4.76 5.30 -16.44
N ALA A 315 -4.70 5.81 -17.67
CA ALA A 315 -4.26 5.04 -18.84
C ALA A 315 -2.76 4.78 -18.75
N CYS A 316 -1.95 5.82 -18.59
CA CYS A 316 -0.50 5.71 -18.45
C CYS A 316 -0.08 4.78 -17.31
N SER A 317 -0.77 4.84 -16.18
CA SER A 317 -0.50 4.00 -15.01
C SER A 317 -0.90 2.55 -15.26
N THR A 318 -1.98 2.31 -16.02
CA THR A 318 -2.31 0.95 -16.51
C THR A 318 -1.13 0.39 -17.33
N CYS A 319 -0.49 1.23 -18.14
CA CYS A 319 0.64 0.81 -18.96
C CYS A 319 1.95 0.73 -18.22
N LEU A 320 2.17 1.44 -17.12
CA LEU A 320 3.25 1.12 -16.18
C LEU A 320 3.09 -0.27 -15.54
N ARG A 321 1.86 -0.78 -15.46
CA ARG A 321 1.54 -2.04 -14.77
C ARG A 321 1.26 -3.22 -15.70
N ASN A 322 1.19 -2.99 -17.00
CA ASN A 322 0.88 -4.01 -18.00
C ASN A 322 1.91 -4.00 -19.15
N SER A 323 2.72 -5.05 -19.24
CA SER A 323 3.75 -5.20 -20.28
C SER A 323 3.16 -5.25 -21.69
N HIS A 324 1.97 -5.83 -21.87
CA HIS A 324 1.31 -5.92 -23.18
C HIS A 324 0.99 -4.53 -23.73
N CYS A 325 0.58 -3.60 -22.86
CA CYS A 325 0.42 -2.20 -23.26
C CYS A 325 1.76 -1.57 -23.69
N ARG A 326 2.85 -1.88 -22.98
CA ARG A 326 4.19 -1.38 -23.29
C ARG A 326 4.88 -2.13 -24.43
N GLN A 327 4.16 -2.95 -25.19
CA GLN A 327 4.74 -3.80 -26.25
C GLN A 327 5.90 -4.68 -25.72
N HIS A 328 5.72 -5.20 -24.50
CA HIS A 328 6.66 -6.04 -23.76
C HIS A 328 7.96 -5.36 -23.28
N LEU A 329 8.04 -4.03 -23.34
CA LEU A 329 9.14 -3.27 -22.70
C LEU A 329 9.03 -3.29 -21.17
N THR A 330 10.17 -3.19 -20.48
CA THR A 330 10.19 -2.85 -19.06
C THR A 330 9.59 -1.46 -18.84
N ALA A 331 9.16 -1.16 -17.60
CA ALA A 331 8.60 0.15 -17.29
C ALA A 331 9.63 1.28 -17.54
N GLU A 332 10.90 1.05 -17.21
CA GLU A 332 12.00 1.99 -17.43
C GLU A 332 12.28 2.22 -18.93
N GLU A 333 12.39 1.14 -19.72
CA GLU A 333 12.58 1.25 -21.17
C GLU A 333 11.40 1.90 -21.88
N TRP A 334 10.18 1.66 -21.40
CA TRP A 334 8.99 2.30 -21.95
C TRP A 334 8.98 3.79 -21.63
N CYS A 335 9.21 4.18 -20.37
CA CYS A 335 9.23 5.58 -19.94
C CYS A 335 10.28 6.42 -20.67
N THR A 336 11.37 5.81 -21.15
CA THR A 336 12.42 6.50 -21.92
C THR A 336 12.11 6.62 -23.43
N LYS A 337 11.03 6.00 -23.94
CA LYS A 337 10.57 6.22 -25.31
C LYS A 337 10.03 7.64 -25.47
N THR A 338 10.38 8.31 -26.56
CA THR A 338 9.96 9.69 -26.86
C THR A 338 8.47 9.91 -26.63
N TRP A 339 7.63 8.99 -27.13
CA TRP A 339 6.19 9.10 -26.98
C TRP A 339 5.73 8.95 -25.52
N ALA A 340 6.15 7.90 -24.81
CA ALA A 340 5.73 7.67 -23.43
C ALA A 340 6.29 8.74 -22.48
N ALA A 341 7.51 9.22 -22.71
CA ALA A 341 8.09 10.35 -21.99
C ALA A 341 7.27 11.64 -22.18
N GLN A 342 6.62 11.81 -23.35
CA GLN A 342 5.80 12.98 -23.67
C GLN A 342 4.37 12.85 -23.14
N GLU A 343 3.72 11.72 -23.39
CA GLU A 343 2.29 11.53 -23.10
C GLU A 343 2.02 10.97 -21.69
N CYS A 344 2.98 10.21 -21.14
CA CYS A 344 2.91 9.55 -19.84
C CYS A 344 4.05 10.00 -18.90
N GLY A 345 4.69 11.12 -19.22
CA GLY A 345 5.89 11.58 -18.54
C GLY A 345 5.66 11.82 -17.05
N TRP A 346 4.48 12.28 -16.65
CA TRP A 346 4.17 12.49 -15.24
C TRP A 346 4.04 11.17 -14.48
N THR A 347 3.24 10.26 -14.99
CA THR A 347 3.12 8.90 -14.43
C THR A 347 4.49 8.22 -14.30
N CYS A 348 5.35 8.33 -15.33
CA CYS A 348 6.72 7.83 -15.30
C CYS A 348 7.63 8.52 -14.27
N CYS A 349 7.46 9.83 -14.08
CA CYS A 349 8.20 10.61 -13.09
C CYS A 349 7.78 10.29 -11.65
N ARG A 350 6.49 10.12 -11.39
CA ARG A 350 5.97 9.68 -10.08
C ARG A 350 6.51 8.30 -9.71
N ALA A 351 6.54 7.38 -10.67
CA ALA A 351 7.19 6.08 -10.51
C ALA A 351 8.72 6.16 -10.39
N GLY A 352 9.32 7.33 -10.65
CA GLY A 352 10.75 7.54 -10.53
C GLY A 352 11.60 6.92 -11.62
N LEU A 353 10.98 6.65 -12.77
CA LEU A 353 11.57 6.01 -13.94
C LEU A 353 12.18 7.03 -14.92
N LEU A 354 12.06 8.32 -14.62
CA LEU A 354 12.64 9.44 -15.34
C LEU A 354 13.40 10.35 -14.38
N GLY A 355 14.47 11.00 -14.87
CA GLY A 355 15.25 11.95 -14.07
C GLY A 355 14.54 13.29 -13.87
N ASP A 356 14.78 13.94 -12.73
CA ASP A 356 14.11 15.17 -12.28
C ASP A 356 14.08 16.31 -13.34
N GLY A 357 15.10 16.40 -14.20
CA GLY A 357 15.17 17.40 -15.28
C GLY A 357 14.19 17.17 -16.44
N VAL A 358 13.70 15.95 -16.63
CA VAL A 358 12.63 15.59 -17.58
C VAL A 358 11.25 15.79 -16.93
N CYS A 359 11.18 15.61 -15.60
CA CYS A 359 9.98 15.72 -14.78
C CYS A 359 9.48 17.15 -14.53
N SER A 360 9.95 18.11 -15.33
CA SER A 360 9.42 19.46 -15.28
C SER A 360 7.97 19.48 -15.76
N ALA A 361 7.18 20.43 -15.25
CA ALA A 361 5.80 20.75 -15.63
C ALA A 361 5.57 21.04 -17.14
N GLY A 362 6.52 20.71 -18.02
CA GLY A 362 6.49 20.85 -19.47
C GLY A 362 5.24 20.32 -20.16
N HIS A 363 4.55 19.32 -19.59
CA HIS A 363 3.32 18.77 -20.16
C HIS A 363 2.01 19.39 -19.59
N CYS A 364 2.08 20.13 -18.48
CA CYS A 364 0.97 21.01 -18.01
C CYS A 364 0.90 22.35 -18.77
N LYS A 365 1.98 22.71 -19.50
CA LYS A 365 2.17 24.05 -20.10
C LYS A 365 1.13 24.46 -21.14
N SER A 366 0.37 23.52 -21.72
CA SER A 366 -0.59 23.89 -22.76
C SER A 366 -1.88 24.51 -22.21
N ARG A 367 -2.19 24.34 -20.92
CA ARG A 367 -3.42 24.87 -20.32
C ARG A 367 -3.24 25.83 -19.13
N TYR A 368 -2.17 25.68 -18.33
CA TYR A 368 -1.94 26.48 -17.12
C TYR A 368 -0.49 26.96 -17.03
N SER A 369 -0.26 28.19 -16.54
CA SER A 369 1.08 28.75 -16.33
C SER A 369 1.12 29.68 -15.13
N ASP A 370 2.11 29.52 -14.25
CA ASP A 370 2.42 30.52 -13.24
C ASP A 370 3.19 31.69 -13.90
N LYS A 371 2.90 32.91 -13.46
CA LYS A 371 3.47 34.15 -14.01
C LYS A 371 3.75 35.17 -12.90
N TRP A 372 3.96 34.69 -11.68
CA TRP A 372 4.28 35.55 -10.55
C TRP A 372 5.69 36.15 -10.73
N ASP A 373 5.77 37.46 -10.96
CA ASP A 373 6.99 38.28 -10.79
C ASP A 373 6.60 39.71 -10.39
N PRO A 374 7.01 40.12 -9.19
CA PRO A 374 7.29 41.53 -8.99
C PRO A 374 8.51 41.72 -8.07
N LEU A 375 9.74 41.60 -8.58
CA LEU A 375 10.98 42.07 -7.91
C LEU A 375 11.15 41.61 -6.43
N TRP A 376 11.22 40.30 -6.18
CA TRP A 376 11.24 39.75 -4.82
C TRP A 376 12.64 39.58 -4.16
N PRO A 377 12.72 39.70 -2.81
CA PRO A 377 13.96 39.96 -2.05
C PRO A 377 14.75 38.71 -1.62
N ASP A 378 14.24 37.52 -1.93
CA ASP A 378 14.69 36.20 -1.49
C ASP A 378 15.17 35.28 -2.64
N GLY A 379 15.06 35.74 -3.90
CA GLY A 379 15.70 35.13 -5.07
C GLY A 379 14.95 33.99 -5.78
N ARG A 380 13.66 33.76 -5.49
CA ARG A 380 12.84 32.69 -6.12
C ARG A 380 12.00 33.21 -7.30
N SER A 381 11.62 32.35 -8.25
CA SER A 381 10.82 32.70 -9.43
C SER A 381 9.75 31.65 -9.77
N ASP A 382 8.67 32.07 -10.44
CA ASP A 382 7.64 31.19 -11.05
C ASP A 382 6.82 30.38 -10.01
N SER A 383 6.57 29.08 -10.22
CA SER A 383 5.80 28.22 -9.31
C SER A 383 6.36 28.13 -7.89
N GLU A 384 7.66 28.34 -7.69
CA GLU A 384 8.27 28.32 -6.35
C GLU A 384 7.79 29.50 -5.50
N ALA A 385 7.66 30.68 -6.11
CA ALA A 385 7.15 31.89 -5.48
C ALA A 385 5.66 31.75 -5.13
N CYS A 386 4.89 31.19 -6.06
CA CYS A 386 3.48 30.88 -5.85
C CYS A 386 3.25 29.87 -4.72
N LEU A 387 4.04 28.80 -4.66
CA LEU A 387 3.90 27.76 -3.64
C LEU A 387 4.30 28.26 -2.26
N HIS A 388 5.35 29.08 -2.18
CA HIS A 388 5.73 29.76 -0.94
C HIS A 388 4.57 30.61 -0.42
N CYS A 389 4.01 31.47 -1.29
CA CYS A 389 2.91 32.32 -0.88
C CYS A 389 1.68 31.51 -0.49
N LEU A 390 1.35 30.44 -1.21
CA LEU A 390 0.23 29.56 -0.87
C LEU A 390 0.38 28.90 0.51
N ARG A 391 1.60 28.60 0.97
CA ARG A 391 1.80 27.94 2.28
C ARG A 391 1.93 28.93 3.43
N ASP A 392 2.36 30.16 3.17
CA ASP A 392 2.53 31.20 4.18
C ASP A 392 1.20 31.97 4.43
N PRO A 393 0.59 31.87 5.62
CA PRO A 393 -0.62 32.62 5.96
C PRO A 393 -0.43 34.14 5.89
N VAL A 394 0.79 34.65 6.12
CA VAL A 394 1.08 36.09 6.03
C VAL A 394 1.04 36.53 4.58
N CYS A 395 1.65 35.77 3.66
CA CYS A 395 1.60 36.04 2.23
C CYS A 395 0.18 35.93 1.65
N ARG A 396 -0.63 34.99 2.15
CA ARG A 396 -2.06 34.89 1.79
C ARG A 396 -2.95 35.92 2.46
N HIS A 397 -2.40 36.83 3.27
CA HIS A 397 -3.16 37.79 4.06
C HIS A 397 -4.22 37.15 4.97
N GLY A 398 -3.91 36.01 5.57
CA GLY A 398 -4.75 35.28 6.51
C GLY A 398 -5.88 34.45 5.87
N LEU A 399 -5.99 34.43 4.53
CA LEU A 399 -6.98 33.61 3.82
C LEU A 399 -6.66 32.11 3.94
N SER A 400 -7.66 31.23 3.78
CA SER A 400 -7.39 29.80 3.55
C SER A 400 -6.78 29.56 2.15
N GLU A 401 -6.18 28.39 1.91
CA GLU A 401 -5.51 28.10 0.63
C GLU A 401 -6.50 28.16 -0.53
N ALA A 402 -7.67 27.53 -0.36
CA ALA A 402 -8.77 27.58 -1.32
C ALA A 402 -9.29 29.02 -1.55
N GLN A 403 -9.44 29.81 -0.49
CA GLN A 403 -9.87 31.21 -0.61
C GLN A 403 -8.85 32.09 -1.34
N TRP A 404 -7.56 31.83 -1.13
CA TRP A 404 -6.49 32.53 -1.81
C TRP A 404 -6.43 32.15 -3.29
N CYS A 405 -6.53 30.86 -3.61
CA CYS A 405 -6.57 30.36 -4.99
C CYS A 405 -7.80 30.81 -5.77
N ALA A 406 -8.91 31.09 -5.08
CA ALA A 406 -10.12 31.65 -5.70
C ALA A 406 -10.03 33.17 -5.98
N ARG A 407 -8.96 33.86 -5.56
CA ARG A 407 -8.81 35.30 -5.86
C ARG A 407 -8.44 35.50 -7.34
N PRO A 408 -9.04 36.48 -8.03
CA PRO A 408 -8.73 36.77 -9.44
C PRO A 408 -7.24 36.95 -9.75
N TRP A 409 -6.50 37.50 -8.79
CA TRP A 409 -5.07 37.74 -8.93
C TRP A 409 -4.28 36.42 -8.85
N SER A 410 -4.47 35.66 -7.76
CA SER A 410 -3.78 34.37 -7.58
C SER A 410 -4.20 33.37 -8.64
N SER A 411 -5.45 33.45 -9.08
CA SER A 411 -5.98 32.58 -10.10
C SER A 411 -5.44 32.85 -11.51
N TYR A 412 -4.80 34.00 -11.71
CA TYR A 412 -4.21 34.39 -12.98
C TYR A 412 -2.67 34.25 -12.98
N HIS A 413 -2.04 34.43 -11.81
CA HIS A 413 -0.59 34.44 -11.66
C HIS A 413 -0.01 33.16 -11.04
N CYS A 414 -0.82 32.42 -10.28
CA CYS A 414 -0.46 31.16 -9.63
C CYS A 414 -1.41 30.03 -10.00
N GLU A 415 -1.98 30.10 -11.20
CA GLU A 415 -3.00 29.18 -11.68
C GLU A 415 -2.50 27.73 -11.68
N LEU A 416 -1.26 27.51 -12.12
CA LEU A 416 -0.65 26.19 -12.10
C LEU A 416 -0.45 25.76 -10.65
N THR A 417 0.21 26.55 -9.80
CA THR A 417 0.40 26.21 -8.38
C THR A 417 -0.91 25.89 -7.65
N CYS A 418 -1.95 26.69 -7.85
CA CYS A 418 -3.25 26.47 -7.22
C CYS A 418 -3.97 25.23 -7.78
N CYS A 419 -3.78 24.92 -9.07
CA CYS A 419 -4.31 23.71 -9.70
C CYS A 419 -3.60 22.46 -9.15
N ILE A 420 -2.27 22.53 -9.10
CA ILE A 420 -1.38 21.51 -8.55
C ILE A 420 -1.74 21.17 -7.09
N GLN A 421 -2.19 22.15 -6.31
CA GLN A 421 -2.52 21.99 -4.89
C GLN A 421 -4.01 21.66 -4.66
N GLY A 422 -4.76 21.30 -5.71
CA GLY A 422 -6.13 20.79 -5.60
C GLY A 422 -7.19 21.86 -5.35
N HIS A 423 -6.88 23.15 -5.57
CA HIS A 423 -7.78 24.27 -5.24
C HIS A 423 -8.60 24.79 -6.44
N TYR A 424 -8.59 24.08 -7.58
CA TYR A 424 -9.43 24.36 -8.75
C TYR A 424 -10.35 23.20 -9.12
N SER A 425 -11.54 23.56 -9.62
CA SER A 425 -12.44 22.66 -10.36
C SER A 425 -12.51 23.13 -11.82
N PRO A 426 -12.49 22.22 -12.82
CA PRO A 426 -12.53 22.57 -14.25
C PRO A 426 -13.75 23.40 -14.69
N ASP A 427 -14.82 23.44 -13.89
CA ASP A 427 -16.10 24.08 -14.22
C ASP A 427 -16.21 25.56 -13.80
N ALA A 428 -15.22 26.12 -13.08
CA ALA A 428 -15.34 27.45 -12.49
C ALA A 428 -14.98 28.64 -13.43
N LEU A 429 -14.58 28.38 -14.69
CA LEU A 429 -14.24 29.44 -15.65
C LEU A 429 -15.21 29.48 -16.84
N ARG A 430 -16.42 29.97 -16.59
CA ARG A 430 -17.19 30.73 -17.58
C ARG A 430 -17.68 32.03 -16.95
N PRO A 431 -16.99 33.16 -17.16
CA PRO A 431 -17.64 34.46 -17.06
C PRO A 431 -18.65 34.55 -18.21
N GLY A 432 -19.89 34.92 -17.87
CA GLY A 432 -20.94 35.18 -18.85
C GLY A 432 -20.47 36.17 -19.91
N ILE A 433 -20.70 35.81 -21.16
CA ILE A 433 -20.84 36.77 -22.25
C ILE A 433 -22.12 37.56 -21.91
N PHE A 434 -21.95 38.78 -21.44
CA PHE A 434 -22.99 39.79 -21.56
C PHE A 434 -23.06 40.21 -23.04
N LEU A 435 -24.15 39.82 -23.71
CA LEU A 435 -25.01 40.71 -24.46
C LEU A 435 -26.46 40.25 -24.26
#